data_AF-A0AAQ2G9P0-F1
#
_entry.id   AF-A0AAQ2G9P0-F1
#
_cell.length_a   1.000
_cell.length_b   1.000
_cell.length_c   1.000
_cell.angle_alpha   90.00
_cell.angle_beta   90.00
_cell.angle_gamma   90.00
#
_symmetry.space_group_name_H-M   'P 1'
#
loop_
_entity.id
_entity.type
_entity.pdbx_description
1 polymer ?
#
loop_
_entity_poly.entity_id
_entity_poly.type
_entity_poly.pdbx_seq_one_letter_code
_entity_poly.pdbx_strand_id
1 'polypeptide(L)'
;MLVACRAARDEPKMLLQDELDAVRAEDLARTPPNVTLVRQRAVEALATSGLAERAAQAGDQAPPFRLHDGHGRAFSSCEALRRGPMVLFFYRGRWCPYCTVDLRAIEACSHDIRSLGASLVVISQQTAHNSLETQRWNALSFASLVDAGGKVAHAFGLRWRASDELRFVEKECGIDLATFNGDPSWTLTMPARYVVAPDGTIKYADISVDYTRRGDPCDLIPVLANLAAH
;
A
#
# COMPACT_ATOMS: atom_id res chain seq x y z
N MET A 1 -4.49 -2.86 46.94
CA MET A 1 -3.42 -3.30 46.03
C MET A 1 -3.65 -2.57 44.70
N LEU A 2 -3.07 -1.38 44.55
CA LEU A 2 -3.24 -0.55 43.35
C LEU A 2 -2.33 -1.11 42.24
N VAL A 3 -2.93 -1.55 41.14
CA VAL A 3 -2.22 -1.86 39.90
C VAL A 3 -1.95 -0.53 39.20
N ALA A 4 -0.69 -0.08 39.26
CA ALA A 4 -0.23 1.08 38.52
C ALA A 4 -0.23 0.74 37.03
N CYS A 5 -1.13 1.38 36.28
CA CYS A 5 -1.07 1.46 34.83
C CYS A 5 0.22 2.20 34.47
N ARG A 6 1.20 1.49 33.90
CA ARG A 6 2.40 2.14 33.35
C ARG A 6 1.95 2.88 32.10
N ALA A 7 1.94 4.21 32.19
CA ALA A 7 1.84 5.09 31.04
C ALA A 7 2.89 4.66 30.00
N ALA A 8 2.41 4.29 28.81
CA ALA A 8 3.25 4.24 27.63
C ALA A 8 3.85 5.64 27.40
N ARG A 9 5.11 5.68 26.98
CA ARG A 9 5.94 6.87 26.90
C ARG A 9 5.33 7.87 25.91
N ASP A 10 5.10 9.10 26.36
CA ASP A 10 4.79 10.28 25.54
C ASP A 10 6.02 10.73 24.74
N GLU A 11 6.49 9.92 23.79
CA GLU A 11 7.22 10.47 22.65
C GLU A 11 6.19 10.88 21.59
N PRO A 12 6.24 12.11 21.04
CA PRO A 12 5.35 12.49 19.96
C PRO A 12 5.60 11.54 18.79
N LYS A 13 4.63 10.65 18.52
CA LYS A 13 4.64 9.80 17.33
C LYS A 13 4.75 10.74 16.13
N MET A 14 5.88 10.73 15.42
CA MET A 14 6.00 11.45 14.16
C MET A 14 4.86 11.00 13.24
N LEU A 15 4.20 11.96 12.61
CA LEU A 15 3.16 11.62 11.64
C LEU A 15 3.83 10.96 10.43
N LEU A 16 3.20 9.95 9.84
CA LEU A 16 3.74 9.28 8.67
C LEU A 16 4.11 10.28 7.55
N GLN A 17 3.31 11.33 7.37
CA GLN A 17 3.60 12.32 6.33
C GLN A 17 4.89 13.10 6.62
N ASP A 18 5.26 13.36 7.87
CA ASP A 18 6.51 14.04 8.22
C ASP A 18 7.72 13.17 7.83
N GLU A 19 7.65 11.86 8.05
CA GLU A 19 8.69 10.91 7.61
C GLU A 19 8.77 10.84 6.08
N LEU A 20 7.62 10.82 5.39
CA LEU A 20 7.57 10.82 3.93
C LEU A 20 8.11 12.12 3.33
N ASP A 21 7.85 13.26 3.95
CA ASP A 21 8.36 14.56 3.53
C ASP A 21 9.88 14.66 3.72
N ALA A 22 10.42 14.06 4.79
CA ALA A 22 11.87 13.92 4.97
C ALA A 22 12.49 13.07 3.85
N VAL A 23 11.91 11.89 3.54
CA VAL A 23 12.37 11.07 2.40
C VAL A 23 12.29 11.84 1.08
N ARG A 24 11.21 12.60 0.87
CA ARG A 24 11.02 13.42 -0.32
C ARG A 24 12.09 14.50 -0.46
N ALA A 25 12.43 15.19 0.63
CA ALA A 25 13.48 16.20 0.62
C ALA A 25 14.83 15.60 0.23
N GLU A 26 15.18 14.43 0.78
CA GLU A 26 16.43 13.75 0.41
C GLU A 26 16.41 13.19 -1.03
N ASP A 27 15.29 12.66 -1.50
CA ASP A 27 15.11 12.17 -2.88
C ASP A 27 15.29 13.31 -3.89
N LEU A 28 14.67 14.47 -3.62
CA LEU A 28 14.80 15.67 -4.44
C LEU A 28 16.25 16.21 -4.46
N ALA A 29 16.97 16.14 -3.35
CA ALA A 29 18.36 16.59 -3.28
C ALA A 29 19.32 15.70 -4.11
N ARG A 30 18.99 14.42 -4.28
CA ARG A 30 19.83 13.42 -4.98
C ARG A 30 19.42 13.18 -6.43
N THR A 31 18.18 13.51 -6.79
CA THR A 31 17.60 13.20 -8.11
C THR A 31 17.86 14.33 -9.10
N PRO A 32 18.38 14.04 -10.31
CA PRO A 32 18.56 15.04 -11.35
C PRO A 32 17.25 15.80 -11.69
N PRO A 33 17.29 17.11 -11.98
CA PRO A 33 16.08 17.91 -12.21
C PRO A 33 15.17 17.38 -13.34
N ASN A 34 15.75 16.81 -14.39
CA ASN A 34 14.98 16.21 -15.49
C ASN A 34 14.18 14.98 -15.02
N VAL A 35 14.77 14.12 -14.18
CA VAL A 35 14.07 12.96 -13.62
C VAL A 35 12.94 13.41 -12.70
N THR A 36 13.21 14.39 -11.83
CA THR A 36 12.20 14.99 -10.95
C THR A 36 11.01 15.54 -11.73
N LEU A 37 11.27 16.29 -12.82
CA LEU A 37 10.23 16.84 -13.67
C LEU A 37 9.37 15.75 -14.34
N VAL A 38 9.98 14.68 -14.84
CA VAL A 38 9.24 13.56 -15.46
C VAL A 38 8.36 12.84 -14.44
N ARG A 39 8.86 12.61 -13.22
CA ARG A 39 8.07 12.03 -12.12
C ARG A 39 6.90 12.93 -11.74
N GLN A 40 7.11 14.25 -11.67
CA GLN A 40 6.04 15.24 -11.40
C GLN A 40 4.96 15.20 -12.48
N ARG A 41 5.34 15.25 -13.76
CA ARG A 41 4.41 15.14 -14.89
C ARG A 41 3.60 13.85 -14.87
N ALA A 42 4.20 12.73 -14.46
CA ALA A 42 3.48 11.47 -14.34
C ALA A 42 2.39 11.53 -13.24
N VAL A 43 2.69 12.15 -12.10
CA VAL A 43 1.70 12.38 -11.03
C VAL A 43 0.57 13.31 -11.50
N GLU A 44 0.91 14.40 -12.20
CA GLU A 44 -0.08 15.34 -12.76
C GLU A 44 -0.97 14.67 -13.82
N ALA A 45 -0.38 13.89 -14.72
CA ALA A 45 -1.12 13.13 -15.73
C ALA A 45 -2.06 12.10 -15.09
N LEU A 46 -1.61 11.44 -14.01
CA LEU A 46 -2.44 10.50 -13.28
C LEU A 46 -3.58 11.22 -12.54
N ALA A 47 -3.33 12.38 -11.92
CA ALA A 47 -4.35 13.20 -11.28
C ALA A 47 -5.42 13.66 -12.26
N THR A 48 -5.02 14.11 -13.45
CA THR A 48 -5.95 14.59 -14.48
C THR A 48 -6.72 13.47 -15.20
N SER A 49 -6.27 12.21 -15.09
CA SER A 49 -6.92 11.05 -15.75
C SER A 49 -8.26 10.64 -15.14
N GLY A 50 -8.56 11.11 -13.91
CA GLY A 50 -9.74 10.71 -13.15
C GLY A 50 -9.72 9.25 -12.68
N LEU A 51 -8.58 8.56 -12.74
CA LEU A 51 -8.49 7.13 -12.39
C LEU A 51 -8.74 6.88 -10.91
N ALA A 52 -8.26 7.76 -10.02
CA ALA A 52 -8.44 7.61 -8.58
C ALA A 52 -9.91 7.74 -8.18
N GLU A 53 -10.66 8.63 -8.84
CA GLU A 53 -12.09 8.86 -8.61
C GLU A 53 -12.97 7.71 -9.12
N ARG A 54 -12.47 6.95 -10.11
CA ARG A 54 -13.16 5.76 -10.65
C ARG A 54 -12.70 4.45 -10.02
N ALA A 55 -11.64 4.47 -9.21
CA ALA A 55 -11.22 3.33 -8.42
C ALA A 55 -12.25 3.02 -7.32
N ALA A 56 -12.22 1.81 -6.77
CA ALA A 56 -13.16 1.39 -5.74
C ALA A 56 -13.09 2.35 -4.54
N GLN A 57 -14.24 2.87 -4.11
CA GLN A 57 -14.39 3.86 -3.04
C GLN A 57 -15.07 3.28 -1.81
N ALA A 58 -15.11 4.05 -0.72
CA ALA A 58 -15.97 3.74 0.41
C ALA A 58 -17.45 3.68 -0.03
N GLY A 59 -18.16 2.63 0.39
CA GLY A 59 -19.52 2.30 -0.02
C GLY A 59 -19.59 1.21 -1.10
N ASP A 60 -18.53 1.02 -1.89
CA ASP A 60 -18.50 0.01 -2.94
C ASP A 60 -18.29 -1.41 -2.38
N GLN A 61 -18.61 -2.41 -3.20
CA GLN A 61 -18.22 -3.80 -2.94
C GLN A 61 -16.77 -4.03 -3.36
N ALA A 62 -15.95 -4.53 -2.44
CA ALA A 62 -14.57 -4.88 -2.73
C ALA A 62 -14.50 -6.06 -3.73
N PRO A 63 -13.78 -5.92 -4.87
CA PRO A 63 -13.58 -7.02 -5.80
C PRO A 63 -12.98 -8.25 -5.11
N PRO A 64 -13.57 -9.44 -5.26
CA PRO A 64 -13.03 -10.65 -4.64
C PRO A 64 -11.74 -11.08 -5.34
N PHE A 65 -10.80 -11.64 -4.59
CA PHE A 65 -9.55 -12.14 -5.14
C PHE A 65 -9.02 -13.35 -4.37
N ARG A 66 -8.16 -14.11 -5.06
CA ARG A 66 -7.32 -15.15 -4.48
C ARG A 66 -5.91 -14.97 -5.02
N LEU A 67 -4.96 -14.72 -4.14
CA LEU A 67 -3.54 -14.52 -4.46
C LEU A 67 -2.68 -15.48 -3.65
N HIS A 68 -1.38 -15.50 -3.95
CA HIS A 68 -0.39 -16.20 -3.14
C HIS A 68 0.60 -15.19 -2.57
N ASP A 69 1.13 -15.47 -1.38
CA ASP A 69 2.28 -14.75 -0.85
C ASP A 69 3.59 -15.21 -1.53
N GLY A 70 4.70 -14.59 -1.16
CA GLY A 70 6.02 -14.95 -1.68
C GLY A 70 6.48 -16.39 -1.34
N HIS A 71 5.83 -17.06 -0.37
CA HIS A 71 6.06 -18.46 -0.02
C HIS A 71 5.12 -19.43 -0.75
N GLY A 72 4.23 -18.93 -1.62
CA GLY A 72 3.23 -19.73 -2.30
C GLY A 72 2.02 -20.10 -1.44
N ARG A 73 1.84 -19.47 -0.26
CA ARG A 73 0.66 -19.69 0.58
C ARG A 73 -0.51 -18.89 0.02
N ALA A 74 -1.62 -19.57 -0.22
CA ALA A 74 -2.82 -18.94 -0.77
C ALA A 74 -3.50 -18.04 0.27
N PHE A 75 -4.02 -16.91 -0.19
CA PHE A 75 -4.91 -16.01 0.54
C PHE A 75 -6.16 -15.76 -0.28
N SER A 76 -7.34 -15.87 0.33
CA SER A 76 -8.62 -15.55 -0.29
C SER A 76 -9.33 -14.45 0.48
N SER A 77 -9.72 -13.39 -0.23
CA SER A 77 -10.47 -12.28 0.38
C SER A 77 -11.80 -12.76 0.93
N CYS A 78 -12.54 -13.62 0.21
CA CYS A 78 -13.81 -14.17 0.69
C CYS A 78 -13.65 -14.99 1.97
N GLU A 79 -12.58 -15.78 2.10
CA GLU A 79 -12.32 -16.54 3.34
C GLU A 79 -11.88 -15.64 4.50
N ALA A 80 -11.13 -14.58 4.21
CA ALA A 80 -10.77 -13.57 5.21
C ALA A 80 -11.99 -12.82 5.73
N LEU A 81 -12.86 -12.36 4.84
CA LEU A 81 -14.07 -11.61 5.19
C LEU A 81 -15.09 -12.43 6.00
N ARG A 82 -15.14 -13.75 5.81
CA ARG A 82 -15.94 -14.66 6.67
C ARG A 82 -15.42 -14.75 8.12
N ARG A 83 -14.15 -14.41 8.37
CA ARG A 83 -13.54 -14.44 9.71
C ARG A 83 -13.63 -13.10 10.42
N GLY A 84 -13.72 -12.00 9.68
CA GLY A 84 -13.78 -10.65 10.21
C GLY A 84 -13.46 -9.61 9.14
N PRO A 85 -13.32 -8.33 9.52
CA PRO A 85 -12.90 -7.28 8.61
C PRO A 85 -11.56 -7.59 7.93
N MET A 86 -11.28 -6.92 6.82
CA MET A 86 -10.01 -7.06 6.11
C MET A 86 -9.44 -5.68 5.80
N VAL A 87 -8.15 -5.50 6.11
CA VAL A 87 -7.38 -4.33 5.72
C VAL A 87 -6.45 -4.70 4.57
N LEU A 88 -6.56 -3.96 3.48
CA LEU A 88 -5.76 -4.14 2.26
C LEU A 88 -4.89 -2.90 2.05
N PHE A 89 -3.61 -3.11 1.74
CA PHE A 89 -2.76 -2.04 1.24
C PHE A 89 -2.13 -2.43 -0.10
N PHE A 90 -2.32 -1.59 -1.10
CA PHE A 90 -1.61 -1.70 -2.37
C PHE A 90 -0.37 -0.81 -2.32
N TYR A 91 0.77 -1.33 -2.76
CA TYR A 91 2.02 -0.58 -2.83
C TYR A 91 2.74 -0.79 -4.16
N ARG A 92 3.62 0.15 -4.53
CA ARG A 92 4.31 0.12 -5.83
C ARG A 92 5.27 -1.06 -5.92
N GLY A 93 6.20 -1.12 -4.97
CA GLY A 93 7.16 -2.21 -4.84
C GLY A 93 8.41 -1.81 -4.06
N ARG A 94 9.28 -2.79 -3.77
CA ARG A 94 10.51 -2.68 -2.97
C ARG A 94 11.49 -1.59 -3.38
N TRP A 95 11.45 -1.14 -4.64
CA TRP A 95 12.32 -0.05 -5.13
C TRP A 95 11.86 1.33 -4.65
N CYS A 96 10.65 1.44 -4.11
CA CYS A 96 10.05 2.71 -3.72
C CYS A 96 10.36 3.01 -2.25
N PRO A 97 11.17 4.04 -1.93
CA PRO A 97 11.53 4.36 -0.54
C PRO A 97 10.31 4.80 0.28
N TYR A 98 9.36 5.50 -0.33
CA TYR A 98 8.10 5.88 0.31
C TYR A 98 7.27 4.66 0.72
N CYS A 99 7.30 3.57 -0.05
CA CYS A 99 6.60 2.34 0.31
C CYS A 99 7.25 1.65 1.52
N THR A 100 8.58 1.72 1.67
CA THR A 100 9.29 1.21 2.85
C THR A 100 8.83 1.92 4.12
N VAL A 101 8.74 3.26 4.11
CA VAL A 101 8.26 4.04 5.26
C VAL A 101 6.80 3.67 5.59
N ASP A 102 5.94 3.68 4.57
CA ASP A 102 4.52 3.33 4.70
C ASP A 102 4.32 1.93 5.30
N LEU A 103 5.01 0.92 4.77
CA LEU A 103 4.95 -0.47 5.26
C LEU A 103 5.40 -0.61 6.72
N ARG A 104 6.43 0.14 7.14
CA ARG A 104 6.88 0.14 8.55
C ARG A 104 5.87 0.80 9.48
N ALA A 105 5.23 1.89 9.04
CA ALA A 105 4.16 2.53 9.81
C ALA A 105 2.96 1.59 9.97
N ILE A 106 2.62 0.81 8.93
CA ILE A 106 1.56 -0.21 9.00
C ILE A 106 1.95 -1.35 9.95
N GLU A 107 3.20 -1.80 9.90
CA GLU A 107 3.70 -2.82 10.84
C GLU A 107 3.58 -2.35 12.30
N ALA A 108 3.89 -1.08 12.57
CA ALA A 108 3.80 -0.50 13.90
C ALA A 108 2.38 -0.55 14.50
N CYS A 109 1.33 -0.44 13.68
CA CYS A 109 -0.06 -0.58 14.13
C CYS A 109 -0.68 -1.96 13.80
N SER A 110 0.10 -2.90 13.29
CA SER A 110 -0.41 -4.20 12.83
C SER A 110 -1.01 -5.04 13.96
N HIS A 111 -0.49 -4.90 15.18
CA HIS A 111 -1.04 -5.56 16.36
C HIS A 111 -2.46 -5.07 16.66
N ASP A 112 -2.66 -3.75 16.72
CA ASP A 112 -3.95 -3.14 17.01
C ASP A 112 -5.00 -3.49 15.95
N ILE A 113 -4.61 -3.44 14.66
CA ILE A 113 -5.47 -3.87 13.54
C ILE A 113 -5.95 -5.32 13.74
N ARG A 114 -5.03 -6.25 14.05
CA ARG A 114 -5.39 -7.67 14.26
C ARG A 114 -6.18 -7.90 15.54
N SER A 115 -5.93 -7.12 16.59
CA SER A 115 -6.67 -7.21 17.86
C SER A 115 -8.16 -6.90 17.70
N LEU A 116 -8.51 -6.12 16.68
CA LEU A 116 -9.89 -5.83 16.26
C LEU A 116 -10.48 -6.89 15.32
N GLY A 117 -9.84 -8.06 15.21
CA GLY A 117 -10.31 -9.19 14.40
C GLY A 117 -10.05 -9.05 12.90
N ALA A 118 -9.33 -8.01 12.47
CA ALA A 118 -9.09 -7.78 11.06
C ALA A 118 -7.94 -8.63 10.50
N SER A 119 -8.13 -9.19 9.31
CA SER A 119 -7.02 -9.70 8.50
C SER A 119 -6.25 -8.54 7.88
N LEU A 120 -4.92 -8.59 7.87
CA LEU A 120 -4.06 -7.55 7.28
C LEU A 120 -3.17 -8.16 6.20
N VAL A 121 -3.23 -7.60 4.98
CA VAL A 121 -2.36 -8.00 3.87
C VAL A 121 -1.94 -6.80 3.04
N VAL A 122 -0.78 -6.92 2.40
CA VAL A 122 -0.28 -5.95 1.43
C VAL A 122 -0.12 -6.61 0.07
N ILE A 123 -0.34 -5.86 -1.01
CA ILE A 123 -0.45 -6.39 -2.36
C ILE A 123 0.41 -5.55 -3.30
N SER A 124 1.23 -6.22 -4.11
CA SER A 124 1.95 -5.56 -5.20
C SER A 124 2.15 -6.49 -6.39
N GLN A 125 2.48 -5.91 -7.54
CA GLN A 125 2.75 -6.63 -8.78
C GLN A 125 4.11 -7.34 -8.78
N GLN A 126 4.91 -7.13 -7.73
CA GLN A 126 6.26 -7.66 -7.66
C GLN A 126 6.29 -9.17 -7.71
N THR A 127 7.38 -9.74 -8.22
CA THR A 127 7.61 -11.19 -8.17
C THR A 127 7.60 -11.72 -6.73
N ALA A 128 7.38 -13.03 -6.57
CA ALA A 128 7.45 -13.70 -5.28
C ALA A 128 8.77 -13.44 -4.53
N HIS A 129 9.90 -13.47 -5.26
CA HIS A 129 11.22 -13.17 -4.69
C HIS A 129 11.27 -11.75 -4.11
N ASN A 130 10.87 -10.75 -4.90
CA ASN A 130 10.88 -9.35 -4.45
C ASN A 130 9.88 -9.10 -3.31
N SER A 131 8.74 -9.81 -3.30
CA SER A 131 7.77 -9.77 -2.19
C SER A 131 8.36 -10.30 -0.88
N LEU A 132 9.14 -11.40 -0.93
CA LEU A 132 9.86 -11.93 0.23
C LEU A 132 10.94 -10.96 0.73
N GLU A 133 11.67 -10.32 -0.18
CA GLU A 133 12.65 -9.29 0.21
C GLU A 133 11.98 -8.10 0.89
N THR A 134 10.86 -7.59 0.35
CA THR A 134 10.06 -6.53 0.98
C THR A 134 9.65 -6.93 2.39
N GLN A 135 9.15 -8.15 2.59
CA GLN A 135 8.72 -8.63 3.90
C GLN A 135 9.89 -8.67 4.89
N ARG A 136 11.06 -9.17 4.47
CA ARG A 136 12.27 -9.27 5.30
C ARG A 136 12.84 -7.91 5.67
N TRP A 137 13.01 -7.01 4.69
CA TRP A 137 13.65 -5.71 4.89
C TRP A 137 12.81 -4.74 5.73
N ASN A 138 11.50 -4.95 5.76
CA ASN A 138 10.57 -4.17 6.57
C ASN A 138 10.09 -4.91 7.82
N ALA A 139 10.61 -6.12 8.09
CA ALA A 139 10.24 -6.96 9.24
C ALA A 139 8.72 -7.16 9.39
N LEU A 140 8.00 -7.31 8.27
CA LEU A 140 6.53 -7.37 8.28
C LEU A 140 6.06 -8.69 8.89
N SER A 141 5.17 -8.60 9.87
CA SER A 141 4.56 -9.75 10.53
C SER A 141 3.33 -10.30 9.77
N PHE A 142 2.95 -9.68 8.65
CA PHE A 142 1.86 -10.09 7.77
C PHE A 142 2.35 -10.43 6.35
N ALA A 143 1.48 -11.08 5.58
CA ALA A 143 1.80 -11.53 4.22
C ALA A 143 1.84 -10.36 3.21
N SER A 144 2.85 -10.39 2.35
CA SER A 144 2.91 -9.61 1.11
C SER A 144 2.50 -10.51 -0.07
N LEU A 145 1.34 -10.22 -0.64
CA LEU A 145 0.71 -10.98 -1.73
C LEU A 145 1.21 -10.51 -3.09
N VAL A 146 1.35 -11.47 -4.00
CA VAL A 146 1.81 -11.28 -5.38
C VAL A 146 0.61 -11.14 -6.31
N ASP A 147 0.37 -9.94 -6.82
CA ASP A 147 -0.64 -9.63 -7.83
C ASP A 147 -0.01 -9.62 -9.23
N ALA A 148 0.34 -10.80 -9.74
CA ALA A 148 1.01 -10.94 -11.03
C ALA A 148 0.21 -10.26 -12.17
N GLY A 149 0.85 -9.29 -12.83
CA GLY A 149 0.22 -8.46 -13.88
C GLY A 149 -0.76 -7.40 -13.37
N GLY A 150 -0.84 -7.19 -12.05
CA GLY A 150 -1.70 -6.17 -11.44
C GLY A 150 -3.19 -6.43 -11.66
N LYS A 151 -3.65 -7.68 -11.65
CA LYS A 151 -5.03 -8.03 -11.97
C LYS A 151 -6.00 -7.57 -10.88
N VAL A 152 -5.62 -7.75 -9.62
CA VAL A 152 -6.40 -7.28 -8.47
C VAL A 152 -6.34 -5.75 -8.41
N ALA A 153 -5.16 -5.16 -8.57
CA ALA A 153 -5.03 -3.71 -8.67
C ALA A 153 -5.89 -3.12 -9.80
N HIS A 154 -5.98 -3.80 -10.96
CA HIS A 154 -6.86 -3.39 -12.05
C HIS A 154 -8.34 -3.51 -11.69
N ALA A 155 -8.75 -4.60 -11.02
CA ALA A 155 -10.14 -4.78 -10.57
C ALA A 155 -10.59 -3.69 -9.57
N PHE A 156 -9.66 -3.18 -8.75
CA PHE A 156 -9.89 -2.03 -7.86
C PHE A 156 -9.77 -0.67 -8.58
N GLY A 157 -9.42 -0.63 -9.87
CA GLY A 157 -9.22 0.61 -10.64
C GLY A 157 -7.91 1.34 -10.35
N LEU A 158 -6.94 0.69 -9.71
CA LEU A 158 -5.67 1.28 -9.26
C LEU A 158 -4.53 1.14 -10.26
N ARG A 159 -4.66 0.25 -11.24
CA ARG A 159 -3.59 -0.03 -12.21
C ARG A 159 -3.57 1.00 -13.33
N TRP A 160 -2.41 1.59 -13.58
CA TRP A 160 -2.16 2.52 -14.68
C TRP A 160 -0.86 2.16 -15.41
N ARG A 161 -0.67 2.69 -16.63
CA ARG A 161 0.51 2.44 -17.45
C ARG A 161 1.45 3.64 -17.40
N ALA A 162 2.73 3.40 -17.08
CA ALA A 162 3.76 4.43 -17.16
C ALA A 162 3.95 4.90 -18.61
N SER A 163 4.21 6.19 -18.81
CA SER A 163 4.62 6.72 -20.10
C SER A 163 6.01 6.21 -20.50
N ASP A 164 6.34 6.25 -21.79
CA ASP A 164 7.68 5.87 -22.25
C ASP A 164 8.76 6.80 -21.68
N GLU A 165 8.43 8.08 -21.47
CA GLU A 165 9.31 9.05 -20.81
C GLU A 165 9.61 8.65 -19.35
N LEU A 166 8.57 8.29 -18.58
CA LEU A 166 8.74 7.81 -17.21
C LEU A 166 9.54 6.50 -17.19
N ARG A 167 9.22 5.57 -18.09
CA ARG A 167 9.95 4.32 -18.23
C ARG A 167 11.44 4.53 -18.46
N PHE A 168 11.78 5.48 -19.34
CA PHE A 168 13.17 5.78 -19.65
C PHE A 168 13.92 6.29 -18.41
N VAL A 169 13.41 7.32 -17.72
CA VAL A 169 14.10 7.90 -16.56
C VAL A 169 14.17 6.95 -15.37
N GLU A 170 13.15 6.13 -15.13
CA GLU A 170 13.18 5.15 -14.03
C GLU A 170 14.24 4.08 -14.29
N LYS A 171 14.43 3.62 -15.54
CA LYS A 171 15.51 2.70 -15.90
C LYS A 171 16.89 3.29 -15.66
N GLU A 172 17.11 4.56 -16.02
CA GLU A 172 18.37 5.26 -15.73
C GLU A 172 18.63 5.36 -14.21
N CYS A 173 17.56 5.39 -13.41
CA CYS A 173 17.64 5.33 -11.94
C CYS A 173 17.76 3.89 -11.38
N GLY A 174 17.96 2.88 -12.23
CA GLY A 174 18.05 1.47 -11.83
C GLY A 174 16.71 0.81 -11.52
N ILE A 175 15.59 1.46 -11.84
CA ILE A 175 14.24 0.97 -11.59
C ILE A 175 13.68 0.34 -12.87
N ASP A 176 13.94 -0.95 -13.08
CA ASP A 176 13.33 -1.72 -14.17
C ASP A 176 12.09 -2.49 -13.69
N LEU A 177 10.91 -1.91 -13.92
CA LEU A 177 9.63 -2.51 -13.52
C LEU A 177 9.41 -3.89 -14.14
N ALA A 178 9.93 -4.14 -15.35
CA ALA A 178 9.78 -5.45 -15.99
C ALA A 178 10.49 -6.54 -15.19
N THR A 179 11.66 -6.21 -14.63
CA THR A 179 12.41 -7.12 -13.75
C THR A 179 11.75 -7.24 -12.37
N PHE A 180 11.35 -6.13 -11.76
CA PHE A 180 10.76 -6.17 -10.43
C PHE A 180 9.41 -6.90 -10.37
N ASN A 181 8.60 -6.75 -11.42
CA ASN A 181 7.26 -7.33 -11.50
C ASN A 181 7.20 -8.63 -12.30
N GLY A 182 8.28 -8.98 -13.03
CA GLY A 182 8.28 -10.14 -13.91
C GLY A 182 7.31 -10.00 -15.10
N ASP A 183 6.99 -8.76 -15.48
CA ASP A 183 5.96 -8.43 -16.47
C ASP A 183 6.37 -7.17 -17.28
N PRO A 184 6.44 -7.23 -18.62
CA PRO A 184 6.95 -6.13 -19.44
C PRO A 184 5.91 -5.04 -19.76
N SER A 185 4.70 -5.08 -19.18
CA SER A 185 3.61 -4.13 -19.50
C SER A 185 3.90 -2.69 -19.08
N TRP A 186 4.88 -2.48 -18.20
CA TRP A 186 5.18 -1.17 -17.59
C TRP A 186 3.97 -0.52 -16.93
N THR A 187 3.18 -1.36 -16.26
CA THR A 187 2.09 -0.91 -15.41
C THR A 187 2.52 -0.77 -13.96
N LEU A 188 1.88 0.16 -13.26
CA LEU A 188 2.06 0.48 -11.86
C LEU A 188 0.71 0.45 -11.16
N THR A 189 0.75 0.26 -9.84
CA THR A 189 -0.41 0.35 -8.97
C THR A 189 -0.35 1.65 -8.20
N MET A 190 -1.44 2.44 -8.23
CA MET A 190 -1.63 3.53 -7.27
C MET A 190 -1.63 2.96 -5.86
N PRO A 191 -0.77 3.48 -4.97
CA PRO A 191 -0.83 3.10 -3.58
C PRO A 191 -2.19 3.41 -2.99
N ALA A 192 -2.77 2.45 -2.29
CA ALA A 192 -4.11 2.59 -1.74
C ALA A 192 -4.29 1.75 -0.49
N ARG A 193 -5.25 2.14 0.35
CA ARG A 193 -5.61 1.48 1.58
C ARG A 193 -7.11 1.30 1.66
N TYR A 194 -7.53 0.13 2.08
CA TYR A 194 -8.93 -0.19 2.25
C TYR A 194 -9.20 -0.87 3.59
N VAL A 195 -10.30 -0.50 4.23
CA VAL A 195 -10.95 -1.33 5.26
C VAL A 195 -12.21 -1.90 4.66
N VAL A 196 -12.31 -3.22 4.60
CA VAL A 196 -13.44 -3.95 4.04
C VAL A 196 -14.16 -4.67 5.17
N ALA A 197 -15.47 -4.41 5.31
CA ALA A 197 -16.32 -5.08 6.29
C ALA A 197 -16.61 -6.53 5.89
N PRO A 198 -17.03 -7.40 6.84
CA PRO A 198 -17.32 -8.82 6.57
C PRO A 198 -18.32 -9.08 5.45
N ASP A 199 -19.23 -8.13 5.19
CA ASP A 199 -20.22 -8.17 4.11
C ASP A 199 -19.64 -7.85 2.72
N GLY A 200 -18.36 -7.48 2.63
CA GLY A 200 -17.69 -7.09 1.39
C GLY A 200 -17.69 -5.59 1.11
N THR A 201 -18.38 -4.78 1.92
CA THR A 201 -18.46 -3.33 1.72
C THR A 201 -17.16 -2.65 2.15
N ILE A 202 -16.62 -1.79 1.29
CA ILE A 202 -15.49 -0.91 1.64
C ILE A 202 -15.99 0.19 2.58
N LYS A 203 -15.44 0.26 3.79
CA LYS A 203 -15.80 1.25 4.82
C LYS A 203 -14.83 2.42 4.87
N TYR A 204 -13.63 2.23 4.34
CA TYR A 204 -12.61 3.26 4.21
C TYR A 204 -11.81 3.01 2.93
N ALA A 205 -11.51 4.09 2.22
CA ALA A 205 -10.64 4.10 1.06
C ALA A 205 -9.73 5.33 1.12
N ASP A 206 -8.42 5.11 1.03
CA ASP A 206 -7.40 6.15 0.84
C ASP A 206 -6.59 5.76 -0.39
N ILE A 207 -6.72 6.52 -1.48
CA ILE A 207 -6.06 6.26 -2.75
C ILE A 207 -5.14 7.42 -3.05
N SER A 208 -3.87 7.13 -3.28
CA SER A 208 -2.87 8.16 -3.44
C SER A 208 -2.31 8.20 -4.86
N VAL A 209 -2.71 9.26 -5.57
CA VAL A 209 -2.17 9.63 -6.89
C VAL A 209 -0.71 10.06 -6.78
N ASP A 210 -0.42 10.94 -5.82
CA ASP A 210 0.95 11.31 -5.47
C ASP A 210 1.53 10.26 -4.53
N TYR A 211 2.30 9.33 -5.09
CA TYR A 211 2.87 8.21 -4.31
C TYR A 211 3.78 8.64 -3.14
N THR A 212 4.09 9.94 -2.99
CA THR A 212 4.84 10.51 -1.86
C THR A 212 3.95 11.00 -0.71
N ARG A 213 2.62 10.99 -0.85
CA ARG A 213 1.67 11.42 0.19
C ARG A 213 0.74 10.32 0.67
N ARG A 214 0.52 10.20 1.99
CA ARG A 214 -0.28 9.14 2.63
C ARG A 214 -0.92 9.61 3.93
N GLY A 215 -2.15 9.14 4.22
CA GLY A 215 -2.73 9.24 5.57
C GLY A 215 -2.01 8.36 6.59
N ASP A 216 -2.21 8.57 7.89
CA ASP A 216 -1.59 7.72 8.93
C ASP A 216 -2.35 6.38 9.00
N PRO A 217 -1.66 5.22 9.01
CA PRO A 217 -2.35 3.93 9.11
C PRO A 217 -3.09 3.73 10.45
N CYS A 218 -2.80 4.51 11.49
CA CYS A 218 -3.60 4.53 12.72
C CYS A 218 -5.01 5.11 12.52
N ASP A 219 -5.27 5.86 11.45
CA ASP A 219 -6.61 6.36 11.11
C ASP A 219 -7.58 5.21 10.78
N LEU A 220 -7.05 4.00 10.53
CA LEU A 220 -7.85 2.80 10.31
C LEU A 220 -8.43 2.22 11.61
N ILE A 221 -7.81 2.50 12.77
CA ILE A 221 -8.20 1.92 14.06
C ILE A 221 -9.63 2.31 14.47
N PRO A 222 -10.05 3.59 14.43
CA PRO A 222 -11.42 3.95 14.74
C PRO A 222 -12.44 3.33 13.77
N VAL A 223 -12.10 3.20 12.49
CA VAL A 223 -12.98 2.55 11.49
C VAL A 223 -13.19 1.08 11.84
N LEU A 224 -12.11 0.37 12.17
CA LEU A 224 -12.16 -1.04 12.57
C LEU A 224 -12.90 -1.23 13.91
N ALA A 225 -12.68 -0.36 14.89
CA ALA A 225 -13.36 -0.43 16.18
C ALA A 225 -14.89 -0.29 16.02
N ASN A 226 -15.34 0.59 15.14
CA ASN A 226 -16.77 0.73 14.82
C ASN A 226 -17.36 -0.52 14.16
N LEU A 227 -16.56 -1.27 13.38
CA LEU A 227 -17.00 -2.56 12.80
C LEU A 227 -17.02 -3.69 13.82
N ALA A 228 -16.16 -3.66 14.84
CA ALA A 228 -16.13 -4.67 15.90
C ALA A 228 -17.24 -4.48 16.94
N ALA A 229 -17.84 -3.30 17.02
CA ALA A 229 -18.93 -2.98 17.95
C ALA A 229 -20.33 -3.46 17.48
N HIS A 230 -20.42 -4.04 16.27
CA HIS A 230 -21.65 -4.47 15.60
C HIS A 230 -21.51 -5.87 15.02
#